data_AF-A0A350BPB8-F1
#
_entry.id   AF-A0A350BPB8-F1
#
_cell.length_a   1.000
_cell.length_b   1.000
_cell.length_c   1.000
_cell.angle_alpha   90.00
_cell.angle_beta   90.00
_cell.angle_gamma   90.00
#
_symmetry.space_group_name_H-M   'P 1'
#
loop_
_entity.id
_entity.type
_entity.pdbx_description
1 polymer ?
#
loop_
_entity_poly.entity_id
_entity_poly.type
_entity_poly.pdbx_seq_one_letter_code
_entity_poly.pdbx_strand_id
1 'polypeptide(L)' 'MAFIVDFFSRRSEVTFAELVVDMKERIRVVVTFLALLEVIRAGTVIVRQMDPFGELSIMRSVL' A
#
# COMPACT_ATOMS: atom_id res chain seq x y z
N MET A 1 -8.13 -6.76 6.29
CA MET A 1 -6.92 -7.44 5.80
C MET A 1 -7.03 -7.94 4.36
N ALA A 2 -8.19 -8.40 3.87
CA ALA A 2 -8.32 -9.00 2.53
C ALA A 2 -8.06 -8.06 1.34
N PHE A 3 -8.44 -6.78 1.42
CA PHE A 3 -8.39 -5.85 0.26
C PHE A 3 -6.98 -5.63 -0.29
N ILE A 4 -6.02 -5.39 0.59
CA ILE A 4 -4.62 -5.12 0.22
C ILE A 4 -4.04 -6.34 -0.51
N VAL A 5 -4.16 -7.54 0.08
CA VAL A 5 -3.59 -8.78 -0.48
C VAL A 5 -4.20 -9.15 -1.84
N ASP A 6 -5.50 -8.99 -2.01
CA ASP A 6 -6.18 -9.33 -3.28
C ASP A 6 -5.80 -8.36 -4.41
N PHE A 7 -5.57 -7.07 -4.08
CA PHE A 7 -5.13 -6.05 -5.03
C PHE A 7 -3.74 -6.35 -5.63
N PHE A 8 -2.85 -7.00 -4.86
CA PHE A 8 -1.51 -7.40 -5.30
C PHE A 8 -1.45 -8.74 -6.05
N SER A 9 -2.57 -9.45 -6.22
CA SER A 9 -2.58 -10.74 -6.92
C SER A 9 -2.43 -10.63 -8.44
N ARG A 10 -2.69 -9.44 -9.02
CA ARG A 10 -2.76 -9.23 -10.49
C ARG A 10 -1.79 -8.17 -11.03
N ARG A 11 -1.12 -7.41 -10.17
CA ARG A 11 -0.14 -6.38 -10.55
C ARG A 11 1.14 -6.58 -9.74
N SER A 12 2.29 -6.55 -10.42
CA SER A 12 3.60 -6.71 -9.80
C SER A 12 4.00 -5.53 -8.90
N GLU A 13 3.42 -4.36 -9.15
CA GLU A 13 3.66 -3.12 -8.43
C GLU A 13 2.42 -2.22 -8.51
N VAL A 14 2.13 -1.50 -7.42
CA VAL A 14 1.02 -0.53 -7.28
C VAL A 14 1.49 0.63 -6.43
N THR A 15 1.06 1.85 -6.76
CA THR A 15 1.33 3.02 -5.92
C THR A 15 0.29 3.18 -4.80
N PHE A 16 0.67 3.80 -3.67
CA PHE A 16 -0.30 4.14 -2.62
C PHE A 16 -1.40 5.08 -3.14
N ALA A 17 -1.07 5.98 -4.07
CA ALA A 17 -2.03 6.90 -4.69
C ALA A 17 -3.13 6.15 -5.45
N GLU A 18 -2.76 5.15 -6.26
CA GLU A 18 -3.72 4.27 -6.94
C GLU A 18 -4.57 3.48 -5.94
N LEU A 19 -3.99 3.02 -4.82
CA LEU A 19 -4.72 2.27 -3.79
C LEU A 19 -5.85 3.10 -3.15
N VAL A 20 -5.67 4.42 -3.03
CA VAL A 20 -6.61 5.31 -2.32
C VAL A 20 -7.42 6.22 -3.25
N VAL A 21 -7.26 6.12 -4.57
CA VAL A 21 -7.84 7.06 -5.55
C VAL A 21 -9.36 7.22 -5.42
N ASP A 22 -10.08 6.14 -5.10
CA ASP A 22 -11.54 6.14 -4.96
C ASP A 22 -12.03 6.44 -3.53
N MET A 23 -11.11 6.72 -2.59
CA MET A 23 -11.45 7.01 -1.20
C MET A 23 -11.82 8.48 -1.01
N LYS A 24 -13.12 8.76 -0.94
CA LYS A 24 -13.66 10.13 -0.78
C LYS A 24 -13.38 10.76 0.58
N GLU A 25 -13.18 9.94 1.61
CA GLU A 25 -13.02 10.40 3.00
C GLU A 25 -11.56 10.32 3.44
N ARG A 26 -11.03 11.44 3.95
CA ARG A 26 -9.64 11.52 4.43
C ARG A 26 -9.31 10.45 5.49
N ILE A 27 -10.25 10.14 6.37
CA ILE A 27 -10.03 9.13 7.41
C ILE A 27 -9.76 7.74 6.83
N ARG A 28 -10.37 7.40 5.69
CA ARG A 28 -10.14 6.12 5.01
C ARG A 28 -8.71 6.01 4.47
N VAL A 29 -8.18 7.11 3.93
CA VAL A 29 -6.78 7.20 3.47
C VAL A 29 -5.82 6.99 4.64
N VAL A 30 -6.07 7.67 5.77
CA VAL A 30 -5.24 7.54 6.98
C VAL A 30 -5.27 6.11 7.53
N VAL A 31 -6.45 5.50 7.67
CA VAL A 31 -6.58 4.11 8.15
C VAL A 31 -5.92 3.13 7.19
N THR A 32 -6.00 3.35 5.88
CA THR A 32 -5.32 2.52 4.87
C THR A 32 -3.81 2.64 4.98
N PHE A 33 -3.29 3.85 5.25
CA PHE A 33 -1.87 4.06 5.51
C PHE A 33 -1.40 3.31 6.75
N LEU A 34 -2.14 3.40 7.86
CA LEU A 34 -1.84 2.63 9.07
C LEU A 34 -1.90 1.11 8.83
N ALA A 35 -2.89 0.64 8.05
CA ALA A 35 -2.97 -0.77 7.67
C ALA A 35 -1.79 -1.20 6.80
N LEU A 36 -1.31 -0.35 5.89
CA LEU A 36 -0.11 -0.63 5.10
C LEU A 36 1.14 -0.78 5.98
N LEU A 37 1.29 0.04 7.02
CA LEU A 37 2.40 -0.10 7.99
C LEU A 37 2.38 -1.46 8.68
N GLU A 38 1.21 -1.97 9.07
CA GLU A 38 1.09 -3.31 9.66
C GLU A 38 1.46 -4.43 8.69
N VAL A 39 1.13 -4.27 7.40
CA VAL A 39 1.43 -5.25 6.34
C VAL A 39 2.94 -5.26 6.02
N ILE A 40 3.59 -4.08 6.05
CA ILE A 40 5.06 -3.95 5.99
C ILE A 40 5.69 -4.63 7.20
N ARG A 41 5.18 -4.36 8.41
CA ARG A 41 5.67 -4.98 9.66
C ARG A 41 5.56 -6.51 9.62
N ALA A 42 4.54 -7.06 8.97
CA ALA A 42 4.37 -8.50 8.77
C ALA A 42 5.29 -9.10 7.68
N GLY A 43 6.07 -8.29 6.96
CA GLY A 43 7.02 -8.74 5.93
C GLY A 43 6.36 -9.21 4.63
N THR A 44 5.07 -8.94 4.45
CA THR A 44 4.29 -9.43 3.28
C THR A 44 4.40 -8.52 2.05
N VAL A 45 4.77 -7.25 2.25
CA VAL A 45 5.00 -6.27 1.19
C VAL A 45 6.28 -5.47 1.46
N ILE A 46 6.87 -4.97 0.39
CA ILE A 46 7.97 -4.01 0.39
C ILE A 46 7.44 -2.68 -0.12
N VAL A 47 7.76 -1.59 0.57
CA VAL A 47 7.44 -0.23 0.14
C VAL A 47 8.71 0.55 -0.14
N ARG A 48 8.72 1.32 -1.24
CA ARG A 48 9.81 2.22 -1.62
C ARG A 48 9.30 3.67 -1.71
N GLN A 49 10.09 4.60 -1.19
CA GLN A 49 9.90 6.04 -1.29
C GLN A 49 11.24 6.70 -1.59
N MET A 50 11.32 7.50 -2.65
CA MET A 50 12.57 8.17 -3.05
C MET A 50 12.78 9.49 -2.30
N ASP A 51 11.70 10.26 -2.13
CA ASP A 51 11.73 11.61 -1.54
C ASP A 51 10.67 11.72 -0.43
N PRO A 52 10.88 12.57 0.61
CA PRO A 52 9.85 12.85 1.60
C PRO A 52 8.55 13.32 0.94
N PHE A 53 7.44 12.69 1.30
CA PHE A 53 6.10 12.91 0.70
C PHE A 53 6.01 12.59 -0.80
N GLY A 54 7.05 11.98 -1.37
CA GLY A 54 7.05 11.44 -2.72
C GLY A 54 6.20 10.18 -2.82
N GLU A 55 6.08 9.68 -4.04
CA GLU A 55 5.29 8.49 -4.37
C GLU A 55 5.76 7.26 -3.58
N LEU A 56 4.79 6.42 -3.22
CA LEU A 56 5.01 5.17 -2.50
C LEU A 56 4.71 4.01 -3.44
N SER A 57 5.76 3.34 -3.92
CA SER A 57 5.66 2.09 -4.67
C SER A 57 5.51 0.92 -3.70
N ILE A 58 4.48 0.10 -3.89
CA ILE A 58 4.17 -1.08 -3.06
C ILE A 58 4.32 -2.34 -3.92
N MET A 59 5.13 -3.29 -3.45
CA MET A 59 5.42 -4.55 -4.13
C MET A 59 5.22 -5.72 -3.17
N ARG A 60 4.86 -6.89 -3.70
CA ARG A 60 4.80 -8.11 -2.88
C ARG A 60 6.20 -8.52 -2.44
N SER A 61 6.34 -8.92 -1.17
CA SER A 61 7.56 -9.57 -0.71
C SER A 61 7.61 -10.99 -1.28
N VAL A 62 8.61 -11.29 -2.10
CA VAL A 62 8.91 -12.64 -2.55
C VAL A 62 9.97 -13.17 -1.59
N LEU A 63 9.52 -13.83 -0.52
CA LEU A 63 10.39 -14.69 0.28
C LEU A 63 10.72 -15.97 -0.50
#